data_AF-A0A9E8N5N8-F1
#
_entry.id   AF-A0A9E8N5N8-F1
#
_cell.length_a   1.000
_cell.length_b   1.000
_cell.length_c   1.000
_cell.angle_alpha   90.00
_cell.angle_beta   90.00
_cell.angle_gamma   90.00
#
_symmetry.space_group_name_H-M   'P 1'
#
loop_
_entity.id
_entity.type
_entity.pdbx_description
1 polymer ?
#
loop_
_entity_poly.entity_id
_entity_poly.type
_entity_poly.pdbx_seq_one_letter_code
_entity_poly.pdbx_strand_id
1 'polypeptide(L)'
;MNFKIILLPETQTEVCLHRDRNEEGEEIVRITAFVISSSGTEPMLERVVRFSDEKSARFFVDDYSEVSAKGFLRFCLEEEGVRVGYFAKPLPEFP
;
A
#
# COMPACT_ATOMS: atom_id res chain seq x y z
N MET A 1 -9.20 14.24 -1.13
CA MET A 1 -9.54 13.26 -0.08
C MET A 1 -8.36 13.15 0.87
N ASN A 2 -8.56 12.97 2.18
CA ASN A 2 -7.44 12.82 3.14
C ASN A 2 -7.07 11.37 3.39
N PHE A 3 -7.97 10.45 3.07
CA PHE A 3 -7.84 9.06 3.40
C PHE A 3 -8.54 8.21 2.33
N LYS A 4 -7.88 7.17 1.83
CA LYS A 4 -8.42 6.26 0.82
C LYS A 4 -7.99 4.82 1.13
N ILE A 5 -8.95 3.91 1.17
CA ILE A 5 -8.68 2.47 1.27
C ILE A 5 -9.01 1.84 -0.07
N ILE A 6 -8.09 1.01 -0.56
CA ILE A 6 -8.28 0.17 -1.73
C ILE A 6 -8.23 -1.27 -1.26
N LEU A 7 -9.37 -1.94 -1.36
CA LEU A 7 -9.51 -3.34 -1.03
C LEU A 7 -9.01 -4.18 -2.21
N LEU A 8 -8.11 -5.12 -1.94
CA LEU A 8 -7.58 -6.06 -2.92
C LEU A 8 -7.99 -7.48 -2.50
N PRO A 9 -9.23 -7.90 -2.85
CA PRO A 9 -9.81 -9.13 -2.31
C PRO A 9 -9.10 -10.40 -2.77
N GLU A 10 -8.45 -10.36 -3.94
CA GLU A 10 -7.69 -11.50 -4.50
C GLU A 10 -6.53 -11.94 -3.60
N THR A 11 -5.99 -11.02 -2.81
CA THR A 11 -4.80 -11.22 -1.98
C THR A 11 -5.09 -11.10 -0.49
N GLN A 12 -6.36 -10.95 -0.09
CA GLN A 12 -6.77 -10.65 1.30
C GLN A 12 -5.99 -9.47 1.90
N THR A 13 -5.74 -8.43 1.10
CA THR A 13 -4.92 -7.30 1.51
C THR A 13 -5.65 -5.99 1.27
N GLU A 14 -5.28 -4.96 2.04
CA GLU A 14 -5.78 -3.61 1.87
C GLU A 14 -4.60 -2.66 1.68
N VAL A 15 -4.75 -1.69 0.78
CA VAL A 15 -3.81 -0.58 0.66
C VAL A 15 -4.51 0.68 1.12
N CYS A 16 -3.93 1.31 2.15
CA CYS A 16 -4.40 2.55 2.72
C CYS A 16 -3.50 3.69 2.30
N LEU A 17 -4.10 4.80 1.87
CA LEU A 17 -3.43 6.06 1.65
C LEU A 17 -3.95 7.08 2.67
N HIS A 18 -3.07 7.60 3.49
CA HIS A 18 -3.39 8.64 4.46
C HIS A 18 -2.54 9.88 4.21
N ARG A 19 -3.19 10.99 3.88
CA ARG A 19 -2.56 12.30 3.77
C ARG A 19 -2.49 12.93 5.15
N ASP A 20 -1.30 13.36 5.52
CA ASP A 20 -1.04 14.08 6.76
C ASP A 20 -0.15 15.30 6.47
N ARG A 21 -0.09 16.23 7.41
CA ARG A 21 0.84 17.36 7.37
C ARG A 21 1.80 17.21 8.53
N ASN A 22 3.10 17.10 8.24
CA ASN A 22 4.09 16.90 9.29
C ASN A 22 4.31 18.19 10.12
N GLU A 23 5.10 18.06 11.19
CA GLU A 23 5.42 19.17 12.10
C GLU A 23 6.22 20.30 11.42
N GLU A 24 6.92 19.98 10.32
CA GLU A 24 7.66 20.94 9.50
C GLU A 24 6.75 21.66 8.48
N GLY A 25 5.46 21.30 8.44
CA GLY A 25 4.47 21.89 7.56
C GLY A 25 4.46 21.32 6.14
N GLU A 26 5.22 20.26 5.87
CA GLU A 26 5.21 19.51 4.61
C GLU A 26 4.01 18.57 4.51
N GLU A 27 3.56 18.34 3.28
CA GLU A 27 2.46 17.44 3.00
C GLU A 27 3.00 16.03 2.73
N ILE A 28 2.52 15.04 3.47
CA ILE A 28 2.94 13.66 3.34
C ILE A 28 1.75 12.76 3.00
N VAL A 29 1.98 11.76 2.17
CA VAL A 29 1.04 10.66 1.97
C VAL A 29 1.71 9.37 2.41
N ARG A 30 1.15 8.74 3.43
CA ARG A 30 1.54 7.41 3.89
C ARG A 30 0.74 6.37 3.11
N ILE A 31 1.44 5.44 2.48
CA ILE A 31 0.87 4.30 1.78
C ILE A 31 1.20 3.07 2.62
N THR A 32 0.18 2.45 3.19
CA THR A 32 0.34 1.29 4.07
C THR A 32 -0.38 0.10 3.49
N ALA A 33 0.34 -1.00 3.29
CA ALA A 33 -0.22 -2.30 2.93
C ALA A 33 -0.54 -3.09 4.19
N PHE A 34 -1.72 -3.69 4.24
CA PHE A 34 -2.17 -4.55 5.33
C PHE A 34 -2.55 -5.94 4.80
N VAL A 35 -2.21 -7.00 5.53
CA VAL A 35 -2.84 -8.32 5.35
C VAL A 35 -4.03 -8.42 6.26
N ILE A 36 -5.15 -8.87 5.71
CA ILE A 36 -6.32 -9.29 6.46
C ILE A 36 -6.22 -10.80 6.69
N SER A 37 -6.10 -11.21 7.95
CA SER A 37 -6.16 -12.61 8.35
C SER A 37 -7.34 -12.87 9.27
N SER A 38 -7.62 -14.13 9.58
CA SER A 38 -8.62 -14.50 10.60
C SER A 38 -8.31 -13.95 12.00
N SER A 39 -7.04 -13.59 12.25
CA SER A 39 -6.56 -13.04 13.53
C SER A 39 -6.66 -11.51 13.60
N GLY A 40 -6.97 -10.85 12.48
CA GLY A 40 -7.05 -9.39 12.37
C GLY A 40 -6.25 -8.83 11.19
N THR A 41 -6.16 -7.51 11.15
CA THR A 41 -5.46 -6.74 10.12
C THR A 41 -4.07 -6.37 10.61
N GLU A 42 -3.02 -6.81 9.90
CA GLU A 42 -1.63 -6.54 10.26
C GLU A 42 -0.91 -5.73 9.18
N PRO A 43 -0.17 -4.66 9.53
CA PRO A 43 0.59 -3.88 8.56
C PRO A 43 1.77 -4.70 8.04
N MET A 44 1.90 -4.80 6.72
CA MET A 44 3.05 -5.41 6.06
C MET A 44 4.17 -4.40 5.83
N LEU A 45 3.81 -3.27 5.21
CA LEU A 45 4.78 -2.29 4.75
C LEU A 45 4.15 -0.90 4.74
N GLU A 46 4.95 0.08 5.14
CA GLU A 46 4.63 1.49 4.99
C GLU A 46 5.67 2.17 4.07
N ARG A 47 5.18 3.06 3.21
CA ARG A 47 6.00 4.03 2.47
C ARG A 47 5.43 5.43 2.66
N VAL A 48 6.31 6.42 2.70
CA VAL A 48 5.95 7.82 2.84
C VAL A 48 6.39 8.57 1.61
N VAL A 49 5.46 9.27 0.97
CA VAL A 49 5.72 10.17 -0.16
C VAL A 49 5.54 11.60 0.33
N ARG A 50 6.53 12.46 0.07
CA ARG A 50 6.50 13.88 0.44
C ARG A 50 6.06 14.72 -0.75
N PHE A 51 5.30 15.77 -0.48
CA PHE A 51 4.78 16.72 -1.46
C PHE A 51 5.07 18.16 -1.01
N SER A 52 5.30 19.03 -1.97
CA SER A 52 5.54 20.47 -1.75
C SER A 52 4.30 21.24 -1.31
N ASP A 53 3.10 20.71 -1.61
CA ASP A 53 1.84 21.41 -1.42
C ASP A 53 0.65 20.45 -1.27
N GLU A 54 -0.40 20.95 -0.64
CA GLU A 54 -1.61 20.18 -0.31
C GLU A 54 -2.31 19.68 -1.58
N LYS A 55 -2.32 20.48 -2.64
CA LYS A 55 -3.06 20.15 -3.86
C LYS A 55 -2.44 18.94 -4.54
N SER A 56 -1.12 18.88 -4.61
CA SER A 56 -0.37 17.74 -5.14
C SER A 56 -0.59 16.48 -4.32
N ALA A 57 -0.49 16.56 -2.99
CA ALA A 57 -0.74 15.42 -2.10
C ALA A 57 -2.18 14.91 -2.23
N ARG A 58 -3.16 15.82 -2.29
CA ARG A 58 -4.58 15.49 -2.49
C ARG A 58 -4.82 14.84 -3.84
N PHE A 59 -4.26 15.39 -4.92
CA PHE A 59 -4.41 14.83 -6.26
C PHE A 59 -3.83 13.42 -6.33
N PHE A 60 -2.68 13.19 -5.71
CA PHE A 60 -2.07 11.87 -5.62
C PHE A 60 -3.01 10.85 -4.95
N VAL A 61 -3.60 11.18 -3.79
CA VAL A 61 -4.56 10.28 -3.11
C VAL A 61 -5.81 10.04 -3.96
N ASP A 62 -6.35 11.10 -4.55
CA ASP A 62 -7.58 11.02 -5.36
C ASP A 62 -7.35 10.12 -6.59
N ASP A 63 -6.23 10.29 -7.30
CA ASP A 63 -5.86 9.56 -8.53
C ASP A 63 -5.33 8.13 -8.28
N TYR A 64 -4.87 7.83 -7.06
CA TYR A 64 -4.28 6.53 -6.76
C TYR A 64 -5.23 5.37 -7.04
N SER A 65 -4.90 4.55 -8.03
CA SER A 65 -5.80 3.53 -8.58
C SER A 65 -5.60 2.15 -7.94
N GLU A 66 -6.53 1.23 -8.20
CA GLU A 66 -6.37 -0.19 -7.87
C GLU A 66 -5.11 -0.79 -8.54
N VAL A 67 -4.81 -0.38 -9.77
CA VAL A 67 -3.62 -0.83 -10.51
C VAL A 67 -2.34 -0.38 -9.79
N SER A 68 -2.32 0.86 -9.30
CA SER A 68 -1.20 1.39 -8.51
C SER A 68 -1.05 0.63 -7.18
N ALA A 69 -2.16 0.31 -6.51
CA ALA A 69 -2.16 -0.47 -5.27
C ALA A 69 -1.65 -1.91 -5.48
N LYS A 70 -2.06 -2.58 -6.57
CA LYS A 70 -1.54 -3.90 -6.95
C LYS A 70 -0.03 -3.84 -7.28
N GLY A 71 0.40 -2.80 -7.99
CA GLY A 71 1.81 -2.56 -8.29
C GLY A 71 2.64 -2.36 -7.02
N PHE A 72 2.13 -1.57 -6.07
CA PHE A 72 2.74 -1.37 -4.77
C PHE A 72 2.88 -2.67 -3.99
N LEU A 73 1.82 -3.48 -3.90
CA LEU A 73 1.90 -4.79 -3.24
C LEU A 73 2.92 -5.72 -3.88
N ARG A 74 2.96 -5.80 -5.21
CA ARG A 74 3.98 -6.62 -5.90
C ARG A 74 5.39 -6.17 -5.52
N PHE A 75 5.62 -4.86 -5.51
CA PHE A 75 6.89 -4.29 -5.06
C PHE A 75 7.20 -4.66 -3.59
N CYS A 76 6.22 -4.60 -2.68
CA CYS A 76 6.40 -5.04 -1.29
C CYS A 76 6.84 -6.52 -1.19
N LEU A 77 6.20 -7.40 -1.97
CA LEU A 77 6.49 -8.83 -2.01
C LEU A 77 7.90 -9.11 -2.55
N GLU A 78 8.35 -8.31 -3.53
CA GLU A 78 9.66 -8.42 -4.16
C GLU A 78 10.80 -7.84 -3.28
N GLU A 79 10.62 -6.68 -2.65
CA GLU A 79 11.65 -6.02 -1.83
C GLU A 79 11.93 -6.75 -0.51
N GLU A 80 10.89 -7.24 0.18
CA GLU A 80 11.08 -7.85 1.50
C GLU A 80 11.18 -9.38 1.46
N GLY A 81 11.05 -10.02 0.29
CA GLY A 81 10.95 -11.48 0.22
C GLY A 81 9.80 -12.03 1.08
N VAL A 82 8.79 -11.19 1.36
CA VAL A 82 7.67 -11.53 2.23
C VAL A 82 6.81 -12.54 1.50
N ARG A 83 7.09 -13.81 1.78
CA ARG A 83 6.21 -14.93 1.47
C ARG A 83 4.93 -14.72 2.27
N VAL A 84 3.91 -14.12 1.65
CA VAL A 84 2.56 -14.11 2.20
C VAL A 84 2.13 -15.56 2.33
N GLY A 85 2.16 -16.05 3.56
CA GLY A 85 1.88 -17.44 3.89
C GLY A 85 0.40 -17.72 3.80
N TYR A 86 -0.05 -18.21 2.66
CA TYR A 86 -1.02 -19.30 2.61
C TYR A 86 -0.61 -20.21 1.44
N PHE A 87 -0.01 -21.36 1.78
CA PHE A 87 0.45 -22.37 0.81
C PHE A 87 1.47 -21.85 -0.21
N ALA A 88 2.75 -21.78 0.18
CA ALA A 88 3.84 -21.76 -0.79
C ALA A 88 3.90 -23.11 -1.53
N LYS A 89 2.99 -23.36 -2.47
CA LYS A 89 3.39 -24.07 -3.68
C LYS A 89 4.34 -23.12 -4.42
N PRO A 90 5.56 -23.56 -4.76
CA PRO A 90 6.42 -22.76 -5.60
C PRO A 90 5.66 -22.44 -6.89
N LEU A 91 5.70 -21.17 -7.30
CA LEU A 91 5.33 -20.80 -8.66
C LEU A 91 6.18 -21.69 -9.58
N PRO A 92 5.58 -22.40 -10.57
CA PRO A 92 6.38 -23.15 -11.52
C PRO A 92 7.31 -22.19 -12.24
N GLU A 93 8.60 -22.47 -12.16
CA GLU A 93 9.60 -21.88 -13.04
C GLU A 93 9.18 -22.23 -14.47
N PHE A 94 8.71 -21.23 -15.22
CA PHE A 94 8.53 -21.38 -16.65
C PHE A 94 9.85 -21.03 -17.37
N PRO A 95 10.18 -21.79 -18.43
CA PRO A 95 11.50 -21.80 -19.09
C PRO A 95 11.84 -20.50 -19.82
#